data_AF-A0A7R7W2A0-F1
#
_entry.id   AF-A0A7R7W2A0-F1
#
_cell.length_a   1.000
_cell.length_b   1.000
_cell.length_c   1.000
_cell.angle_alpha   90.00
_cell.angle_beta   90.00
_cell.angle_gamma   90.00
#
_symmetry.space_group_name_H-M   'P 1'
#
loop_
_entity.id
_entity.type
_entity.pdbx_description
1 polymer ?
#
loop_
_entity_poly.entity_id
_entity_poly.type
_entity_poly.pdbx_seq_one_letter_code
_entity_poly.pdbx_strand_id
1 'polypeptide(L)'
;MWKPVDLPFQKSQPQPRLPTTDEIRACTNVLWETMASKVVTFNDNIVVKYGGCINTWEGQALIYLERHVPEVPAPRLYAMYYEGKQLFLVMQRIPGVQLDTIWPTLTPSEKDGIIAKLQLIFSAMRKAECPWPNFFGGLDGGGVHHYLFYSQHGDQKFLGPFTGEPAFVAGLVGNYRALVERNNHPDYKARFYEKYLARVLQGHRPTLTHGDVQQKNIMIVEDTSCSNEQGERSFDVVLVDWENAGWFPDFWEFFCASHPFIFEWDEDWSWRVQDFVEVWPAEMAIMQLIDRELGW
;
A
#
# COMPACT_ATOMS: atom_id res chain seq x y z
N MET A 1 -3.66 12.39 18.86
CA MET A 1 -2.80 11.22 18.57
C MET A 1 -3.71 10.11 18.10
N TRP A 2 -3.50 9.63 16.87
CA TRP A 2 -4.27 8.53 16.29
C TRP A 2 -4.14 7.27 17.17
N LYS A 3 -5.24 6.54 17.30
CA LYS A 3 -5.30 5.24 17.97
C LYS A 3 -6.09 4.28 17.07
N PRO A 4 -5.55 3.09 16.77
CA PRO A 4 -6.28 2.06 16.04
C PRO A 4 -7.60 1.74 16.75
N VAL A 5 -8.61 1.36 15.96
CA VAL A 5 -9.90 0.94 16.51
C VAL A 5 -9.85 -0.49 17.01
N ASP A 6 -10.60 -0.78 18.07
CA ASP A 6 -10.82 -2.15 18.53
C ASP A 6 -11.77 -2.91 17.59
N LEU A 7 -11.70 -4.24 17.65
CA LEU A 7 -12.60 -5.14 16.94
C LEU A 7 -13.69 -5.70 17.86
N PRO A 8 -14.93 -5.89 17.37
CA PRO A 8 -15.39 -5.57 16.02
C PRO A 8 -15.55 -4.07 15.78
N PHE A 9 -15.16 -3.62 14.58
CA PHE A 9 -15.40 -2.27 14.11
C PHE A 9 -16.63 -2.26 13.20
N GLN A 10 -17.54 -1.33 13.47
CA GLN A 10 -18.60 -0.96 12.54
C GLN A 10 -18.71 0.56 12.53
N LYS A 11 -18.68 1.15 11.35
CA LYS A 11 -18.77 2.59 11.20
C LYS A 11 -20.17 3.08 11.63
N SER A 12 -20.28 4.32 12.09
CA SER A 12 -21.59 4.93 12.39
C SER A 12 -22.35 5.28 11.11
N GLN A 13 -23.69 5.31 11.17
CA GLN A 13 -24.55 5.69 10.04
C GLN A 13 -24.22 7.09 9.49
N PRO A 14 -24.51 7.38 8.21
CA PRO A 14 -25.25 6.54 7.24
C PRO A 14 -24.36 5.55 6.47
N GLN A 15 -24.84 4.31 6.32
CA GLN A 15 -24.20 3.24 5.55
C GLN A 15 -25.23 2.43 4.78
N PRO A 16 -24.83 1.79 3.65
CA PRO A 16 -25.67 0.80 2.99
C PRO A 16 -25.95 -0.39 3.93
N ARG A 17 -26.98 -1.19 3.61
CA ARG A 17 -27.19 -2.48 4.28
C ARG A 17 -25.93 -3.34 4.08
N LEU A 18 -25.27 -3.68 5.18
CA LEU A 18 -24.11 -4.55 5.16
C LEU A 18 -24.55 -6.01 5.02
N PRO A 19 -23.82 -6.83 4.24
CA PRO A 19 -24.09 -8.26 4.14
C PRO A 19 -23.74 -8.99 5.44
N THR A 20 -24.50 -10.04 5.73
CA THR A 20 -24.16 -11.04 6.75
C THR A 20 -22.99 -11.91 6.28
N THR A 21 -22.32 -12.58 7.22
CA THR A 21 -21.17 -13.43 6.87
C THR A 21 -21.56 -14.62 6.00
N ASP A 22 -22.76 -15.17 6.18
CA ASP A 22 -23.29 -16.22 5.32
C ASP A 22 -23.56 -15.73 3.89
N GLU A 23 -24.13 -14.52 3.73
CA GLU A 23 -24.30 -13.88 2.43
C GLU A 23 -22.96 -13.62 1.73
N ILE A 24 -21.93 -13.20 2.49
CA ILE A 24 -20.57 -13.00 1.96
C ILE A 24 -19.98 -14.31 1.47
N ARG A 25 -20.07 -15.39 2.27
CA ARG A 25 -19.53 -16.71 1.91
C ARG A 25 -20.25 -17.35 0.73
N ALA A 26 -21.55 -17.08 0.59
CA ALA A 26 -22.35 -17.57 -0.53
C ALA A 26 -22.17 -16.75 -1.82
N CYS A 27 -21.45 -15.63 -1.77
CA CYS A 27 -21.27 -14.76 -2.93
C CYS A 27 -20.45 -15.44 -4.04
N THR A 28 -20.98 -15.45 -5.26
CA THR A 28 -20.35 -16.06 -6.45
C THR A 28 -19.49 -15.08 -7.25
N ASN A 29 -19.64 -13.78 -7.01
CA ASN A 29 -18.93 -12.73 -7.75
C ASN A 29 -17.55 -12.51 -7.13
N VAL A 30 -16.64 -13.44 -7.39
CA VAL A 30 -15.26 -13.41 -6.89
C VAL A 30 -14.40 -12.53 -7.80
N LEU A 31 -13.80 -11.49 -7.23
CA LEU A 31 -12.80 -10.66 -7.91
C LEU A 31 -11.40 -11.28 -7.82
N TRP A 32 -11.10 -11.90 -6.68
CA TRP A 32 -9.81 -12.53 -6.41
C TRP A 32 -9.95 -13.65 -5.39
N GLU A 33 -9.22 -14.74 -5.56
CA GLU A 33 -9.22 -15.87 -4.64
C GLU A 33 -7.84 -16.53 -4.58
N THR A 34 -7.40 -16.79 -3.35
CA THR A 34 -6.26 -17.66 -3.03
C THR A 34 -6.71 -18.76 -2.08
N MET A 35 -5.82 -19.68 -1.72
CA MET A 35 -6.10 -20.70 -0.70
C MET A 35 -6.44 -20.11 0.68
N ALA A 36 -6.08 -18.86 0.96
CA ALA A 36 -6.19 -18.26 2.30
C ALA A 36 -6.96 -16.93 2.35
N SER A 37 -7.36 -16.36 1.20
CA SER A 37 -8.07 -15.08 1.10
C SER A 37 -8.99 -15.03 -0.11
N LYS A 38 -10.07 -14.26 0.00
CA LYS A 38 -11.04 -13.99 -1.06
C LYS A 38 -11.42 -12.52 -1.07
N VAL A 39 -11.66 -11.99 -2.26
CA VAL A 39 -12.26 -10.68 -2.50
C VAL A 39 -13.53 -10.91 -3.32
N VAL A 40 -14.68 -10.54 -2.76
CA VAL A 40 -15.98 -10.72 -3.42
C VAL A 40 -16.71 -9.39 -3.58
N THR A 41 -17.39 -9.23 -4.71
CA THR A 41 -18.32 -8.11 -4.94
C THR A 41 -19.70 -8.52 -4.48
N PHE A 42 -20.16 -7.97 -3.36
CA PHE A 42 -21.51 -8.28 -2.86
C PHE A 42 -22.59 -7.55 -3.66
N ASN A 43 -22.35 -6.28 -3.99
CA ASN A 43 -23.19 -5.48 -4.89
C ASN A 43 -22.35 -4.32 -5.47
N ASP A 44 -22.98 -3.42 -6.23
CA ASP A 44 -22.28 -2.31 -6.90
C ASP A 44 -21.52 -1.36 -5.95
N ASN A 45 -21.91 -1.34 -4.67
CA ASN A 45 -21.38 -0.43 -3.64
C ASN A 45 -20.49 -1.12 -2.60
N ILE A 46 -20.48 -2.46 -2.53
CA ILE A 46 -19.81 -3.20 -1.45
C ILE A 46 -18.91 -4.28 -2.03
N VAL A 47 -17.64 -4.22 -1.61
CA VAL A 47 -16.65 -5.28 -1.78
C VAL A 47 -16.24 -5.80 -0.41
N VAL A 48 -15.97 -7.10 -0.32
CA VAL A 48 -15.55 -7.75 0.93
C VAL A 48 -14.27 -8.52 0.71
N LYS A 49 -13.22 -8.19 1.46
CA LYS A 49 -11.96 -8.96 1.55
C LYS A 49 -12.03 -9.79 2.81
N TYR A 50 -11.89 -11.11 2.70
CA TYR A 50 -11.94 -11.99 3.87
C TYR A 50 -11.04 -13.22 3.74
N GLY A 51 -10.61 -13.77 4.88
CA GLY A 51 -9.76 -14.96 4.90
C GLY A 51 -8.86 -15.07 6.13
N GLY A 52 -8.05 -16.13 6.16
CA GLY A 52 -7.11 -16.40 7.25
C GLY A 52 -5.79 -15.63 7.14
N CYS A 53 -5.45 -15.14 5.95
CA CYS A 53 -4.27 -14.30 5.72
C CYS A 53 -4.59 -12.79 5.63
N ILE A 54 -5.85 -12.41 5.79
CA ILE A 54 -6.27 -11.01 5.82
C ILE A 54 -5.93 -10.42 7.19
N ASN A 55 -5.44 -9.18 7.20
CA ASN A 55 -4.92 -8.55 8.40
C ASN A 55 -5.67 -7.26 8.72
N THR A 56 -5.65 -6.87 9.99
CA THR A 56 -6.42 -5.73 10.49
C THR A 56 -5.89 -4.39 10.03
N TRP A 57 -4.60 -4.31 9.69
CA TRP A 57 -3.92 -3.06 9.39
C TRP A 57 -4.43 -2.37 8.11
N GLU A 58 -4.92 -3.12 7.11
CA GLU A 58 -5.57 -2.50 5.94
C GLU A 58 -6.82 -1.73 6.37
N GLY A 59 -7.67 -2.32 7.23
CA GLY A 59 -8.84 -1.64 7.77
C GLY A 59 -8.45 -0.43 8.64
N GLN A 60 -7.38 -0.53 9.44
CA GLN A 60 -6.87 0.61 10.20
C GLN A 60 -6.36 1.74 9.29
N ALA A 61 -5.71 1.40 8.18
CA ALA A 61 -5.24 2.36 7.18
C ALA A 61 -6.43 3.12 6.55
N LEU A 62 -7.48 2.41 6.13
CA LEU A 62 -8.68 3.06 5.58
C LEU A 62 -9.36 4.00 6.58
N ILE A 63 -9.45 3.61 7.85
CA ILE A 63 -10.00 4.47 8.91
C ILE A 63 -9.10 5.69 9.15
N TYR A 64 -7.78 5.51 9.14
CA TYR A 64 -6.82 6.60 9.32
C TYR A 64 -6.96 7.63 8.20
N LEU A 65 -6.95 7.19 6.93
CA LEU A 65 -7.09 8.06 5.77
C LEU A 65 -8.38 8.86 5.83
N GLU A 66 -9.51 8.19 6.11
CA GLU A 66 -10.81 8.87 6.22
C GLU A 66 -10.82 9.96 7.30
N ARG A 67 -10.14 9.76 8.44
CA ARG A 67 -10.19 10.69 9.58
C ARG A 67 -9.12 11.77 9.55
N HIS A 68 -7.96 11.49 8.98
CA HIS A 68 -6.76 12.31 9.15
C HIS A 68 -6.17 12.80 7.84
N VAL A 69 -6.47 12.15 6.71
CA VAL A 69 -5.97 12.54 5.38
C VAL A 69 -7.09 12.40 4.33
N PRO A 70 -8.27 13.02 4.54
CA PRO A 70 -9.44 12.81 3.68
C PRO A 70 -9.26 13.28 2.23
N GLU A 71 -8.21 14.06 1.95
CA GLU A 71 -7.81 14.48 0.61
C GLU A 71 -7.27 13.32 -0.23
N VAL A 72 -6.87 12.21 0.39
CA VAL A 72 -6.40 11.01 -0.30
C VAL A 72 -7.61 10.10 -0.56
N PRO A 73 -8.04 9.94 -1.82
CA PRO A 73 -9.21 9.12 -2.13
C PRO A 73 -8.89 7.64 -1.92
N ALA A 74 -9.59 7.02 -0.98
CA ALA A 74 -9.48 5.59 -0.65
C ALA A 74 -10.88 5.01 -0.34
N PRO A 75 -11.07 3.67 -0.44
CA PRO A 75 -12.29 3.01 -0.04
C PRO A 75 -12.68 3.31 1.42
N ARG A 76 -13.97 3.52 1.67
CA ARG A 76 -14.48 3.62 3.04
C ARG A 76 -14.69 2.25 3.65
N LEU A 77 -14.06 1.99 4.79
CA LEU A 77 -14.35 0.79 5.58
C LEU A 77 -15.70 0.92 6.29
N TYR A 78 -16.58 -0.06 6.13
CA TYR A 78 -17.90 -0.11 6.77
C TYR A 78 -17.89 -1.00 8.01
N ALA A 79 -17.29 -2.18 7.91
CA ALA A 79 -17.11 -3.08 9.04
C ALA A 79 -15.81 -3.86 8.94
N MET A 80 -15.24 -4.20 10.09
CA MET A 80 -14.10 -5.10 10.20
C MET A 80 -14.31 -5.98 11.43
N TYR A 81 -14.28 -7.29 11.28
CA TYR A 81 -14.56 -8.23 12.38
C TYR A 81 -14.02 -9.63 12.09
N TYR A 82 -13.81 -10.40 13.16
CA TYR A 82 -13.48 -11.81 13.06
C TYR A 82 -14.73 -12.68 13.11
N GLU A 83 -14.75 -13.73 12.30
CA GLU A 83 -15.60 -14.88 12.53
C GLU A 83 -14.77 -16.16 12.45
N GLY A 84 -14.68 -16.87 13.58
CA GLY A 84 -13.73 -17.96 13.75
C GLY A 84 -12.29 -17.47 13.60
N LYS A 85 -11.56 -18.01 12.61
CA LYS A 85 -10.16 -17.63 12.28
C LYS A 85 -10.05 -16.74 11.05
N GLN A 86 -11.18 -16.30 10.48
CA GLN A 86 -11.20 -15.46 9.29
C GLN A 86 -11.50 -14.02 9.69
N LEU A 87 -10.70 -13.09 9.17
CA LEU A 87 -10.98 -11.67 9.25
C LEU A 87 -11.84 -11.26 8.04
N PHE A 88 -12.82 -10.39 8.26
CA PHE A 88 -13.67 -9.81 7.22
C PHE A 88 -13.50 -8.29 7.22
N LEU A 89 -13.20 -7.71 6.06
CA LEU A 89 -13.21 -6.27 5.79
C LEU A 89 -14.34 -5.99 4.80
N VAL A 90 -15.41 -5.37 5.28
CA VAL A 90 -16.53 -4.90 4.44
C VAL A 90 -16.30 -3.44 4.13
N MET A 91 -16.14 -3.10 2.85
CA MET A 91 -15.74 -1.75 2.44
C MET A 91 -16.44 -1.31 1.15
N GLN A 92 -16.32 -0.02 0.86
CA GLN A 92 -16.83 0.60 -0.34
C GLN A 92 -16.20 -0.02 -1.59
N ARG A 93 -17.05 -0.44 -2.53
CA ARG A 93 -16.62 -0.75 -3.89
C ARG A 93 -16.50 0.55 -4.68
N ILE A 94 -15.37 0.73 -5.37
CA ILE A 94 -15.17 1.86 -6.27
C ILE A 94 -15.80 1.50 -7.62
N PRO A 95 -16.72 2.32 -8.17
CA PRO A 95 -17.49 1.99 -9.38
C PRO A 95 -16.70 2.18 -10.69
N GLY A 96 -15.37 2.16 -10.63
CA GLY A 96 -14.46 2.40 -11.75
C GLY A 96 -13.85 1.14 -12.31
N VAL A 97 -12.85 1.34 -13.18
CA VAL A 97 -11.99 0.29 -13.75
C VAL A 97 -10.56 0.49 -13.27
N GLN A 98 -9.75 -0.57 -13.29
CA GLN A 98 -8.34 -0.48 -12.90
C GLN A 98 -7.54 0.24 -13.99
N LEU A 99 -6.54 1.04 -13.60
CA LEU A 99 -5.77 1.87 -14.53
C LEU A 99 -5.04 1.02 -15.58
N ASP A 100 -4.49 -0.14 -15.20
CA ASP A 100 -3.79 -1.06 -16.10
C ASP A 100 -4.68 -1.53 -17.26
N THR A 101 -5.97 -1.74 -17.00
CA THR A 101 -6.91 -2.19 -18.03
C THR A 101 -7.20 -1.15 -19.10
N ILE A 102 -7.14 0.14 -18.77
CA ILE A 102 -7.50 1.22 -19.70
C ILE A 102 -6.30 2.05 -20.16
N TRP A 103 -5.17 2.02 -19.46
CA TRP A 103 -4.00 2.86 -19.73
C TRP A 103 -3.55 2.84 -21.20
N PRO A 104 -3.50 1.68 -21.90
CA PRO A 104 -3.11 1.62 -23.31
C PRO A 104 -4.10 2.32 -24.26
N THR A 105 -5.34 2.54 -23.81
CA THR A 105 -6.43 3.13 -24.62
C THR A 105 -6.59 4.63 -24.41
N LEU A 106 -5.95 5.19 -23.39
CA LEU A 106 -6.06 6.61 -23.04
C LEU A 106 -5.28 7.49 -24.01
N THR A 107 -5.86 8.65 -24.33
CA THR A 107 -5.14 9.69 -25.07
C THR A 107 -4.03 10.31 -24.19
N PRO A 108 -3.02 10.97 -24.78
CA PRO A 108 -2.02 11.68 -24.00
C PRO A 108 -2.61 12.71 -23.02
N SER A 109 -3.65 13.46 -23.44
CA SER A 109 -4.36 14.45 -22.60
C SER A 109 -5.05 13.79 -21.40
N GLU A 110 -5.72 12.64 -21.63
CA GLU A 110 -6.37 11.87 -20.58
C GLU A 110 -5.35 11.34 -19.56
N LYS A 111 -4.21 10.83 -20.04
CA LYS A 111 -3.08 10.41 -19.18
C LYS A 111 -2.56 11.58 -18.36
N ASP A 112 -2.33 12.74 -18.97
CA ASP A 112 -1.87 13.95 -18.27
C ASP A 112 -2.85 14.39 -17.17
N GLY A 113 -4.16 14.31 -17.44
CA GLY A 113 -5.21 14.58 -16.45
C GLY A 113 -5.18 13.63 -15.25
N ILE A 114 -4.98 12.33 -15.49
CA ILE A 114 -4.84 11.32 -14.42
C ILE A 114 -3.56 11.57 -13.61
N ILE A 115 -2.44 11.84 -14.27
CA ILE A 115 -1.16 12.14 -13.61
C ILE A 115 -1.27 13.39 -12.74
N ALA A 116 -1.94 14.45 -13.21
CA ALA A 116 -2.18 15.65 -12.41
C ALA A 116 -2.97 15.36 -11.12
N LYS A 117 -3.97 14.47 -11.18
CA LYS A 117 -4.71 14.03 -9.98
C LYS A 117 -3.83 13.20 -9.04
N LEU A 118 -3.02 12.28 -9.57
CA LEU A 118 -2.05 11.52 -8.78
C LEU A 118 -1.03 12.44 -8.09
N GLN A 119 -0.52 13.46 -8.76
CA GLN A 119 0.38 14.45 -8.16
C GLN A 119 -0.23 15.12 -6.93
N LEU A 120 -1.52 15.47 -6.98
CA LEU A 120 -2.24 16.04 -5.84
C LEU A 120 -2.38 15.04 -4.70
N ILE A 121 -2.76 13.79 -5.00
CA ILE A 121 -2.92 12.72 -4.01
C ILE A 121 -1.60 12.44 -3.28
N PHE A 122 -0.51 12.20 -4.01
CA PHE A 122 0.79 11.91 -3.40
C PHE A 122 1.39 13.13 -2.68
N SER A 123 1.07 14.35 -3.14
CA SER A 123 1.45 15.55 -2.41
C SER A 123 0.69 15.68 -1.09
N ALA A 124 -0.57 15.27 -1.01
CA ALA A 124 -1.33 15.21 0.24
C ALA A 124 -0.75 14.16 1.19
N MET A 125 -0.43 12.96 0.69
CA MET A 125 0.23 11.91 1.47
C MET A 125 1.57 12.39 2.06
N ARG A 126 2.43 13.00 1.24
CA ARG A 126 3.75 13.52 1.69
C ARG A 126 3.66 14.65 2.73
N LYS A 127 2.53 15.37 2.75
CA LYS A 127 2.26 16.44 3.73
C LYS A 127 1.67 15.92 5.03
N ALA A 128 1.13 14.70 5.04
CA ALA A 128 0.56 14.12 6.25
C ALA A 128 1.64 13.99 7.34
N GLU A 129 1.35 14.50 8.53
CA GLU A 129 2.27 14.42 9.67
C GLU A 129 2.07 13.12 10.43
N CYS A 130 3.17 12.43 10.72
CA CYS A 130 3.13 11.22 11.53
C CYS A 130 2.64 11.55 12.95
N PRO A 131 1.59 10.88 13.45
CA PRO A 131 1.08 11.13 14.80
C PRO A 131 2.05 10.68 15.90
N TRP A 132 3.11 9.95 15.55
CA TRP A 132 4.14 9.44 16.46
C TRP A 132 5.52 9.99 16.05
N PRO A 133 6.26 10.65 16.96
CA PRO A 133 7.55 11.27 16.63
C PRO A 133 8.57 10.25 16.10
N ASN A 134 9.18 10.54 14.94
CA ASN A 134 10.23 9.71 14.31
C ASN A 134 9.86 8.22 14.17
N PHE A 135 8.58 7.91 14.03
CA PHE A 135 8.08 6.53 13.96
C PHE A 135 8.13 5.97 12.54
N PHE A 136 8.62 4.74 12.41
CA PHE A 136 8.52 3.95 11.18
C PHE A 136 7.82 2.62 11.49
N GLY A 137 6.77 2.31 10.74
CA GLY A 137 5.88 1.19 11.05
C GLY A 137 4.49 1.36 10.42
N GLY A 138 3.59 0.42 10.71
CA GLY A 138 2.24 0.42 10.20
C GLY A 138 1.39 1.59 10.72
N LEU A 139 0.33 1.91 9.98
CA LEU A 139 -0.69 2.87 10.41
C LEU A 139 -1.44 2.39 11.66
N ASP A 140 -1.38 1.12 12.01
CA ASP A 140 -1.88 0.57 13.26
C ASP A 140 -0.93 0.81 14.46
N GLY A 141 0.18 1.52 14.26
CA GLY A 141 1.20 1.73 15.29
C GLY A 141 2.07 0.49 15.56
N GLY A 142 1.91 -0.55 14.75
CA GLY A 142 2.66 -1.81 14.83
C GLY A 142 3.93 -1.81 13.98
N GLY A 143 4.44 -3.02 13.72
CA GLY A 143 5.63 -3.25 12.89
C GLY A 143 5.47 -2.77 11.44
N VAL A 144 6.53 -2.93 10.67
CA VAL A 144 6.56 -2.55 9.26
C VAL A 144 5.92 -3.66 8.42
N HIS A 145 4.70 -3.43 7.93
CA HIS A 145 3.92 -4.41 7.15
C HIS A 145 4.40 -4.51 5.71
N HIS A 146 5.66 -4.90 5.53
CA HIS A 146 6.28 -5.11 4.22
C HIS A 146 7.12 -6.38 4.26
N TYR A 147 7.16 -7.15 3.17
CA TYR A 147 7.75 -8.50 3.20
C TYR A 147 9.24 -8.53 3.57
N LEU A 148 9.99 -7.48 3.23
CA LEU A 148 11.40 -7.30 3.67
C LEU A 148 11.57 -7.26 5.19
N PHE A 149 10.49 -7.00 5.93
CA PHE A 149 10.43 -6.97 7.38
C PHE A 149 9.71 -8.18 7.98
N TYR A 150 9.39 -9.23 7.20
CA TYR A 150 9.03 -10.52 7.80
C TYR A 150 10.19 -11.04 8.64
N SER A 151 9.96 -11.33 9.93
CA SER A 151 11.05 -11.72 10.84
C SER A 151 11.68 -13.04 10.40
N GLN A 152 12.98 -13.00 10.10
CA GLN A 152 13.73 -14.21 9.75
C GLN A 152 14.10 -15.05 10.98
N HIS A 153 13.97 -14.48 12.19
CA HIS A 153 14.10 -15.21 13.46
C HIS A 153 12.83 -16.01 13.82
N GLY A 154 11.67 -15.67 13.24
CA GLY A 154 10.40 -16.37 13.49
C GLY A 154 9.76 -16.10 14.86
N ASP A 155 10.29 -15.13 15.61
CA ASP A 155 9.81 -14.68 16.92
C ASP A 155 8.56 -13.79 16.85
N GLN A 156 8.37 -13.11 15.71
CA GLN A 156 7.24 -12.24 15.41
C GLN A 156 6.92 -12.29 13.92
N LYS A 157 5.73 -11.83 13.51
CA LYS A 157 5.35 -11.80 12.08
C LYS A 157 6.18 -10.75 11.32
N PHE A 158 6.16 -9.50 11.80
CA PHE A 158 6.89 -8.37 11.21
C PHE A 158 7.81 -7.73 12.23
N LEU A 159 8.93 -7.17 11.76
CA LEU A 159 9.84 -6.37 12.58
C LEU A 159 9.30 -4.96 12.83
N GLY A 160 9.83 -4.32 13.87
CA GLY A 160 9.43 -2.98 14.28
C GLY A 160 8.26 -2.99 15.28
N PRO A 161 7.64 -1.83 15.56
CA PRO A 161 7.94 -0.52 15.00
C PRO A 161 9.34 -0.02 15.34
N PHE A 162 9.83 0.97 14.58
CA PHE A 162 11.12 1.60 14.81
C PHE A 162 10.96 3.07 15.17
N THR A 163 11.88 3.58 15.99
CA THR A 163 11.99 5.00 16.31
C THR A 163 13.33 5.51 15.79
N GLY A 164 13.27 6.39 14.79
CA GLY A 164 14.42 6.92 14.09
C GLY A 164 14.89 6.06 12.93
N GLU A 165 15.32 6.73 11.87
CA GLU A 165 15.86 6.13 10.65
C GLU A 165 17.01 5.14 10.92
N PRO A 166 17.97 5.41 11.84
CA PRO A 166 19.02 4.42 12.15
C PRO A 166 18.46 3.09 12.67
N ALA A 167 17.37 3.10 13.44
CA ALA A 167 16.76 1.88 13.96
C ALA A 167 16.03 1.12 12.85
N PHE A 168 15.34 1.83 11.95
CA PHE A 168 14.70 1.25 10.76
C PHE A 168 15.73 0.53 9.87
N VAL A 169 16.82 1.21 9.53
CA VAL A 169 17.90 0.64 8.70
C VAL A 169 18.57 -0.53 9.42
N ALA A 170 18.86 -0.42 10.72
CA ALA A 170 19.43 -1.51 11.50
C ALA A 170 18.50 -2.74 11.55
N GLY A 171 17.18 -2.53 11.62
CA GLY A 171 16.18 -3.59 11.55
C GLY A 171 16.23 -4.35 10.21
N LEU A 172 16.28 -3.63 9.09
CA LEU A 172 16.39 -4.22 7.75
C LEU A 172 17.69 -5.04 7.59
N VAL A 173 18.83 -4.48 8.02
CA VAL A 173 20.14 -5.15 7.95
C VAL A 173 20.19 -6.37 8.87
N GLY A 174 19.67 -6.24 10.10
CA GLY A 174 19.58 -7.34 11.06
C GLY A 174 18.75 -8.49 10.53
N ASN A 175 17.63 -8.19 9.85
CA ASN A 175 16.80 -9.21 9.21
C ASN A 175 17.55 -9.96 8.10
N TYR A 176 18.32 -9.24 7.28
CA TYR A 176 19.18 -9.85 6.27
C TYR A 176 20.26 -10.74 6.88
N ARG A 177 20.92 -10.29 7.95
CA ARG A 177 21.87 -11.11 8.70
C ARG A 177 21.22 -12.41 9.19
N ALA A 178 20.03 -12.31 9.78
CA ALA A 178 19.29 -13.48 10.24
C ALA A 178 18.95 -14.46 9.11
N LEU A 179 18.59 -13.97 7.92
CA LEU A 179 18.40 -14.81 6.72
C LEU A 179 19.69 -15.53 6.32
N VAL A 180 20.80 -14.79 6.23
CA VAL A 180 22.12 -15.31 5.84
C VAL A 180 22.58 -16.39 6.81
N GLU A 181 22.41 -16.17 8.11
CA GLU A 181 22.75 -17.14 9.17
C GLU A 181 21.86 -18.38 9.10
N ARG A 182 20.54 -18.22 8.95
CA ARG A 182 19.60 -19.34 8.80
C ARG A 182 19.94 -20.22 7.61
N ASN A 183 20.37 -19.62 6.51
CA ASN A 183 20.73 -20.33 5.27
C ASN A 183 22.20 -20.80 5.26
N ASN A 184 22.96 -20.59 6.35
CA ASN A 184 24.37 -20.96 6.47
C ASN A 184 25.25 -20.34 5.36
N HIS A 185 24.94 -19.11 4.95
CA HIS A 185 25.70 -18.35 3.98
C HIS A 185 26.80 -17.51 4.67
N PRO A 186 27.90 -17.17 3.97
CA PRO A 186 28.91 -16.29 4.53
C PRO A 186 28.40 -14.86 4.81
N ASP A 187 28.83 -14.27 5.93
CA ASP A 187 28.34 -12.98 6.42
C ASP A 187 28.95 -11.75 5.72
N TYR A 188 29.81 -11.94 4.70
CA TYR A 188 30.52 -10.86 4.02
C TYR A 188 29.60 -9.73 3.56
N LYS A 189 28.43 -10.09 3.05
CA LYS A 189 27.46 -9.13 2.53
C LYS A 189 26.63 -8.46 3.63
N ALA A 190 26.30 -9.20 4.69
CA ALA A 190 25.70 -8.60 5.87
C ALA A 190 26.62 -7.52 6.45
N ARG A 191 27.92 -7.81 6.58
CA ARG A 191 28.92 -6.82 7.01
C ARG A 191 29.05 -5.62 6.07
N PHE A 192 28.86 -5.83 4.77
CA PHE A 192 28.81 -4.73 3.80
C PHE A 192 27.62 -3.80 4.09
N TYR A 193 26.41 -4.36 4.24
CA TYR A 193 25.22 -3.56 4.54
C TYR A 193 25.33 -2.85 5.89
N GLU A 194 25.81 -3.52 6.94
CA GLU A 194 26.04 -2.91 8.25
C GLU A 194 26.95 -1.68 8.19
N LYS A 195 27.97 -1.71 7.33
CA LYS A 195 28.95 -0.64 7.23
C LYS A 195 28.49 0.53 6.36
N TYR A 196 27.68 0.26 5.33
CA TYR A 196 27.43 1.22 4.26
C TYR A 196 25.97 1.61 4.06
N LEU A 197 24.99 0.76 4.43
CA LEU A 197 23.59 0.99 4.07
C LEU A 197 23.03 2.28 4.68
N ALA A 198 23.32 2.51 5.97
CA ALA A 198 22.91 3.73 6.66
C ALA A 198 23.50 5.02 6.06
N ARG A 199 24.55 4.95 5.24
CA ARG A 199 25.10 6.13 4.55
C ARG A 199 24.30 6.49 3.30
N VAL A 200 23.65 5.51 2.70
CA VAL A 200 22.81 5.67 1.50
C VAL A 200 21.40 6.05 1.94
N LEU A 201 20.85 5.36 2.92
CA LEU A 201 19.47 5.55 3.38
C LEU A 201 19.38 6.53 4.57
N GLN A 202 20.10 7.66 4.52
CA GLN A 202 20.07 8.68 5.59
C GLN A 202 19.38 9.97 5.15
N GLY A 203 18.76 10.66 6.09
CA GLY A 203 18.16 11.98 5.88
C GLY A 203 16.68 11.92 5.48
N HIS A 204 16.05 10.76 5.61
CA HIS A 204 14.66 10.53 5.27
C HIS A 204 13.78 10.62 6.53
N ARG A 205 12.62 11.25 6.36
CA ARG A 205 11.63 11.37 7.43
C ARG A 205 10.54 10.31 7.29
N PRO A 206 9.83 9.96 8.37
CA PRO A 206 8.57 9.23 8.27
C PRO A 206 7.59 9.93 7.34
N THR A 207 7.18 9.23 6.30
CA THR A 207 6.28 9.72 5.26
C THR A 207 5.17 8.70 5.07
N LEU A 208 3.94 9.17 4.91
CA LEU A 208 2.80 8.29 4.63
C LEU A 208 3.00 7.67 3.26
N THR A 209 3.05 6.34 3.23
CA THR A 209 3.35 5.54 2.04
C THR A 209 2.24 4.54 1.82
N HIS A 210 1.82 4.37 0.57
CA HIS A 210 0.87 3.34 0.15
C HIS A 210 1.57 1.96 0.13
N GLY A 211 2.77 1.91 -0.44
CA GLY A 211 3.62 0.70 -0.40
C GLY A 211 3.24 -0.38 -1.40
N ASP A 212 2.34 -0.08 -2.35
CA ASP A 212 2.00 -0.97 -3.47
C ASP A 212 1.36 -0.19 -4.65
N VAL A 213 2.04 0.86 -5.10
CA VAL A 213 1.53 1.76 -6.15
C VAL A 213 1.75 1.13 -7.51
N GLN A 214 0.85 0.22 -7.87
CA GLN A 214 0.75 -0.41 -9.18
C GLN A 214 -0.52 0.06 -9.89
N GLN A 215 -0.54 0.07 -11.22
CA GLN A 215 -1.72 0.51 -11.99
C GLN A 215 -2.99 -0.28 -11.63
N LYS A 216 -2.87 -1.59 -11.34
CA LYS A 216 -3.99 -2.43 -10.88
C LYS A 216 -4.64 -1.95 -9.57
N ASN A 217 -3.91 -1.18 -8.76
CA ASN A 217 -4.35 -0.62 -7.47
C ASN A 217 -4.81 0.84 -7.59
N ILE A 218 -4.90 1.37 -8.82
CA ILE A 218 -5.41 2.71 -9.11
C ILE A 218 -6.72 2.55 -9.86
N MET A 219 -7.83 2.94 -9.23
CA MET A 219 -9.16 2.90 -9.82
C MET A 219 -9.49 4.21 -10.52
N ILE A 220 -10.01 4.11 -11.73
CA ILE A 220 -10.38 5.22 -12.59
C ILE A 220 -11.89 5.26 -12.76
N VAL A 221 -12.50 6.37 -12.35
CA VAL A 221 -13.95 6.60 -12.41
C VAL A 221 -14.20 7.70 -13.43
N GLU A 222 -14.84 7.38 -14.55
CA GLU A 222 -15.16 8.37 -15.57
C GLU A 222 -16.23 9.35 -15.08
N ASP A 223 -15.92 10.64 -15.19
CA ASP A 223 -16.87 11.71 -14.91
C ASP A 223 -17.68 12.00 -16.18
N THR A 224 -18.86 11.40 -16.24
CA THR A 224 -19.80 11.57 -17.36
C THR A 224 -20.43 12.97 -17.43
N SER A 225 -20.22 13.82 -16.42
CA SER A 225 -20.77 15.17 -16.36
C SER A 225 -19.83 16.25 -16.92
N CYS A 226 -18.54 15.95 -17.04
CA CYS A 226 -17.49 16.90 -17.41
C CYS A 226 -16.77 16.55 -18.72
N SER A 227 -17.51 16.17 -19.76
CA SER A 227 -16.95 16.17 -21.11
C SER A 227 -16.62 17.61 -21.50
N ASN A 228 -15.34 17.91 -21.74
CA ASN A 228 -14.93 19.23 -22.22
C ASN A 228 -15.46 19.46 -23.65
N GLU A 229 -15.41 20.69 -24.17
CA GLU A 229 -15.96 21.05 -25.49
C GLU A 229 -15.36 20.25 -26.65
N GLN A 230 -14.23 19.59 -26.42
CA GLN A 230 -13.52 18.70 -27.35
C GLN A 230 -13.96 17.22 -27.27
N GLY A 231 -14.82 16.86 -26.31
CA GLY A 231 -15.30 15.49 -26.10
C GLY A 231 -14.29 14.57 -25.42
N GLU A 232 -13.24 15.10 -24.79
CA GLU A 232 -12.30 14.29 -24.01
C GLU A 232 -12.94 13.90 -22.67
N ARG A 233 -12.63 12.67 -22.25
CA ARG A 233 -13.11 12.11 -20.99
C ARG A 233 -12.30 12.68 -19.83
N SER A 234 -12.98 12.90 -18.71
CA SER A 234 -12.35 13.26 -17.44
C SER A 234 -12.51 12.10 -16.46
N PHE A 235 -11.51 11.85 -15.64
CA PHE A 235 -11.54 10.70 -14.73
C PHE A 235 -11.11 11.06 -13.32
N ASP A 236 -11.89 10.65 -12.32
CA ASP A 236 -11.45 10.63 -10.92
C ASP A 236 -10.58 9.41 -10.62
N VAL A 237 -9.70 9.58 -9.64
CA VAL A 237 -8.67 8.61 -9.26
C VAL A 237 -8.87 8.21 -7.81
N VAL A 238 -8.91 6.90 -7.54
CA VAL A 238 -9.01 6.35 -6.18
C VAL A 238 -7.98 5.25 -5.99
N LEU A 239 -7.19 5.32 -4.92
CA LEU A 239 -6.20 4.30 -4.58
C LEU A 239 -6.84 3.19 -3.75
N VAL A 240 -6.56 1.94 -4.07
CA VAL A 240 -7.05 0.74 -3.36
C VAL A 240 -5.91 -0.16 -2.92
N ASP A 241 -6.20 -1.15 -2.08
CA ASP A 241 -5.22 -2.12 -1.56
C ASP A 241 -4.15 -1.49 -0.65
N TRP A 242 -4.61 -0.87 0.44
CA TRP A 242 -3.78 -0.17 1.44
C TRP A 242 -3.15 -1.13 2.47
N GLU A 243 -2.94 -2.40 2.13
CA GLU A 243 -2.47 -3.41 3.10
C GLU A 243 -0.99 -3.25 3.48
N ASN A 244 -0.19 -2.62 2.63
CA ASN A 244 1.24 -2.34 2.89
C ASN A 244 1.47 -0.91 3.39
N ALA A 245 0.39 -0.18 3.68
CA ALA A 245 0.47 1.23 4.00
C ALA A 245 1.05 1.47 5.41
N GLY A 246 1.80 2.55 5.54
CA GLY A 246 2.46 2.89 6.78
C GLY A 246 3.29 4.16 6.73
N TRP A 247 4.10 4.35 7.76
CA TRP A 247 5.11 5.39 7.86
C TRP A 247 6.47 4.80 7.49
N PHE A 248 6.96 5.19 6.32
CA PHE A 248 8.22 4.73 5.75
C PHE A 248 9.14 5.92 5.43
N PRO A 249 10.43 5.69 5.12
CA PRO A 249 11.25 6.71 4.47
C PRO A 249 10.59 7.22 3.18
N ASP A 250 10.76 8.50 2.83
CA ASP A 250 10.16 9.11 1.63
C ASP A 250 10.57 8.43 0.30
N PHE A 251 11.74 7.81 0.22
CA PHE A 251 12.15 7.03 -0.95
C PHE A 251 11.34 5.74 -1.15
N TRP A 252 10.68 5.23 -0.11
CA TRP A 252 10.12 3.88 -0.09
C TRP A 252 9.00 3.69 -1.10
N GLU A 253 8.21 4.74 -1.34
CA GLU A 253 7.13 4.71 -2.32
C GLU A 253 7.68 4.47 -3.74
N PHE A 254 8.78 5.15 -4.10
CA PHE A 254 9.40 4.97 -5.41
C PHE A 254 10.02 3.59 -5.54
N PHE A 255 10.65 3.08 -4.48
CA PHE A 255 11.13 1.70 -4.46
C PHE A 255 10.00 0.71 -4.78
N CYS A 256 8.85 0.83 -4.10
CA CYS A 256 7.69 -0.04 -4.35
C CYS A 256 7.13 0.12 -5.76
N ALA A 257 6.94 1.37 -6.20
CA ALA A 257 6.43 1.68 -7.54
C ALA A 257 7.38 1.23 -8.66
N SER A 258 8.69 1.17 -8.40
CA SER A 258 9.69 0.77 -9.39
C SER A 258 9.80 -0.74 -9.63
N HIS A 259 9.28 -1.58 -8.72
CA HIS A 259 9.45 -3.03 -8.77
C HIS A 259 8.93 -3.66 -10.09
N PRO A 260 7.75 -3.28 -10.63
CA PRO A 260 7.31 -3.74 -11.94
C PRO A 260 8.23 -3.34 -13.11
N PHE A 261 8.97 -2.23 -12.99
CA PHE A 261 9.77 -1.66 -14.10
C PHE A 261 11.23 -2.12 -14.13
N ILE A 262 11.63 -2.99 -13.21
CA ILE A 262 13.01 -3.51 -13.15
C ILE A 262 13.39 -4.20 -14.47
N PHE A 263 12.39 -4.71 -15.20
CA PHE A 263 12.57 -5.38 -16.50
C PHE A 263 11.66 -4.87 -17.62
N GLU A 264 10.74 -3.94 -17.34
CA GLU A 264 9.68 -3.51 -18.26
C GLU A 264 9.68 -1.98 -18.44
N TRP A 265 10.07 -1.55 -19.64
CA TRP A 265 10.07 -0.14 -20.09
C TRP A 265 9.24 0.03 -21.37
N ASP A 266 8.31 -0.90 -21.59
CA ASP A 266 7.58 -1.04 -22.85
C ASP A 266 6.38 -0.07 -22.94
N GLU A 267 6.02 0.58 -21.84
CA GLU A 267 4.97 1.61 -21.80
C GLU A 267 5.41 2.92 -21.12
N ASP A 268 4.69 4.01 -21.41
CA ASP A 268 5.00 5.34 -20.89
C ASP A 268 4.68 5.52 -19.40
N TRP A 269 4.00 4.57 -18.75
CA TRP A 269 3.77 4.61 -17.30
C TRP A 269 5.08 4.56 -16.50
N SER A 270 6.07 3.76 -16.95
CA SER A 270 7.41 3.70 -16.33
C SER A 270 8.09 5.07 -16.29
N TRP A 271 7.72 5.96 -17.21
CA TRP A 271 8.14 7.36 -17.19
C TRP A 271 7.23 8.21 -16.31
N ARG A 272 5.91 8.14 -16.52
CA ARG A 272 4.92 9.02 -15.89
C ARG A 272 4.77 8.82 -14.38
N VAL A 273 5.10 7.64 -13.84
CA VAL A 273 5.13 7.41 -12.39
C VAL A 273 6.06 8.38 -11.66
N GLN A 274 7.14 8.80 -12.34
CA GLN A 274 8.15 9.72 -11.83
C GLN A 274 7.63 11.16 -11.73
N ASP A 275 6.49 11.47 -12.36
CA ASP A 275 5.88 12.79 -12.30
C ASP A 275 5.14 13.03 -10.97
N PHE A 276 4.76 11.98 -10.24
CA PHE A 276 4.03 12.09 -8.98
C PHE A 276 4.71 11.41 -7.78
N VAL A 277 5.60 10.44 -8.02
CA VAL A 277 6.46 9.84 -7.00
C VAL A 277 7.89 10.36 -7.17
N GLU A 278 8.47 10.86 -6.08
CA GLU A 278 9.84 11.41 -6.11
C GLU A 278 10.87 10.31 -6.34
N VAL A 279 11.80 10.55 -7.27
CA VAL A 279 12.80 9.56 -7.68
C VAL A 279 14.04 9.65 -6.80
N TRP A 280 14.43 8.52 -6.22
CA TRP A 280 15.60 8.37 -5.35
C TRP A 280 16.52 7.28 -5.91
N PRO A 281 17.38 7.58 -6.91
CA PRO A 281 18.08 6.54 -7.67
C PRO A 281 19.05 5.70 -6.82
N ALA A 282 19.74 6.31 -5.85
CA ALA A 282 20.74 5.62 -5.04
C ALA A 282 20.06 4.66 -4.04
N GLU A 283 18.99 5.14 -3.40
CA GLU A 283 18.15 4.43 -2.47
C GLU A 283 17.42 3.29 -3.19
N MET A 284 16.84 3.57 -4.35
CA MET A 284 16.21 2.56 -5.19
C MET A 284 17.21 1.47 -5.59
N ALA A 285 18.40 1.82 -6.08
CA ALA A 285 19.38 0.84 -6.52
C ALA A 285 19.85 -0.07 -5.37
N ILE A 286 20.07 0.48 -4.17
CA ILE A 286 20.46 -0.33 -3.00
C ILE A 286 19.30 -1.16 -2.47
N MET A 287 18.07 -0.63 -2.50
CA MET A 287 16.88 -1.36 -2.07
C MET A 287 16.55 -2.50 -3.02
N GLN A 288 16.71 -2.34 -4.33
CA GLN A 288 16.58 -3.44 -5.30
C GLN A 288 17.63 -4.53 -5.09
N LEU A 289 18.86 -4.15 -4.71
CA LEU A 289 19.89 -5.13 -4.36
C LEU A 289 19.46 -5.95 -3.14
N ILE A 290 18.95 -5.29 -2.10
CA ILE A 290 18.42 -5.95 -0.90
C ILE A 290 17.19 -6.80 -1.24
N ASP A 291 16.27 -6.29 -2.04
CA ASP A 291 15.03 -6.97 -2.42
C ASP A 291 15.31 -8.26 -3.18
N ARG A 292 16.22 -8.27 -4.15
CA ARG A 292 16.61 -9.51 -4.84
C ARG A 292 17.21 -10.58 -3.91
N GLU A 293 17.63 -10.20 -2.71
CA GLU A 293 18.37 -11.06 -1.78
C GLU A 293 17.58 -11.44 -0.52
N LEU A 294 16.66 -10.59 -0.08
CA LEU A 294 15.70 -10.82 1.00
C LEU A 294 14.33 -11.24 0.49
N GLY A 295 13.93 -10.73 -0.67
CA GLY A 295 12.71 -11.05 -1.39
C GLY A 295 12.72 -12.50 -1.86
N TRP A 296 11.52 -13.01 -2.13
CA TRP A 296 11.26 -14.41 -2.45
C TRP A 296 11.67 -14.78 -3.87
#